data_AF-A0A3M2D802-F1
#
_entry.id   AF-A0A3M2D802-F1
#
_cell.length_a   1.000
_cell.length_b   1.000
_cell.length_c   1.000
_cell.angle_alpha   90.00
_cell.angle_beta   90.00
_cell.angle_gamma   90.00
#
_symmetry.space_group_name_H-M   'P 1'
#
loop_
_entity.id
_entity.type
_entity.pdbx_description
1 polymer ?
#
loop_
_entity_poly.entity_id
_entity_poly.type
_entity_poly.pdbx_seq_one_letter_code
_entity_poly.pdbx_strand_id
1 'polypeptide(L)'
;MRGVLLILLCLVITASAQTKQSSTANPRTVRDFFNLLPQNYFPIISCKVQSDKNCDKARREYLKNYLIVEDTANGYMKGGCDGGQKCFVMALFRRPSSSRTSRSYIVGLNTWDEFGEETYFLEYSNGEWRDIGKEVVPEYNKERKAYELPRYGTTIEVYELKSDEIGNKRSRKLYDLIWKEGKFSIKK
;
A
#
# COMPACT_ATOMS: atom_id res chain seq x y z
N MET A 1 -36.69 52.78 44.34
CA MET A 1 -35.71 51.72 44.63
C MET A 1 -35.52 50.94 43.33
N ARG A 2 -34.46 51.22 42.55
CA ARG A 2 -33.17 50.49 42.49
C ARG A 2 -33.36 48.96 42.37
N GLY A 3 -32.88 48.40 41.26
CA GLY A 3 -32.73 46.96 41.01
C GLY A 3 -32.59 46.66 39.52
N VAL A 4 -31.53 47.14 38.86
CA VAL A 4 -30.36 46.33 38.43
C VAL A 4 -30.76 45.15 37.52
N LEU A 5 -30.72 45.41 36.21
CA LEU A 5 -30.86 44.41 35.14
C LEU A 5 -29.45 43.87 34.81
N LEU A 6 -29.17 42.63 35.19
CA LEU A 6 -27.92 41.94 34.89
C LEU A 6 -27.94 41.46 33.44
N ILE A 7 -27.10 42.05 32.59
CA ILE A 7 -26.88 41.60 31.20
C ILE A 7 -25.86 40.45 31.26
N LEU A 8 -26.33 39.22 31.03
CA LEU A 8 -25.46 38.05 30.85
C LEU A 8 -25.01 37.98 29.38
N LEU A 9 -23.79 38.41 29.13
CA LEU A 9 -23.14 38.35 27.81
C LEU A 9 -22.60 36.94 27.58
N CYS A 10 -23.33 36.07 26.86
CA CYS A 10 -22.80 34.79 26.40
C CYS A 10 -21.88 35.01 25.19
N LEU A 11 -20.56 35.04 25.43
CA LEU A 11 -19.56 34.90 24.37
C LEU A 11 -19.64 33.49 23.78
N VAL A 12 -20.26 33.36 22.60
CA VAL A 12 -20.17 32.13 21.79
C VAL A 12 -18.85 32.18 21.03
N ILE A 13 -17.83 31.49 21.54
CA ILE A 13 -16.58 31.27 20.82
C ILE A 13 -16.82 30.10 19.85
N THR A 14 -17.26 30.38 18.63
CA THR A 14 -17.24 29.39 17.54
C THR A 14 -15.79 29.17 17.11
N ALA A 15 -15.12 28.22 17.74
CA ALA A 15 -13.87 27.66 17.24
C ALA A 15 -14.17 26.97 15.90
N SER A 16 -13.92 27.68 14.80
CA SER A 16 -13.93 27.10 13.47
C SER A 16 -12.71 26.20 13.35
N ALA A 17 -12.86 24.92 13.70
CA ALA A 17 -11.90 23.90 13.32
C ALA A 17 -11.86 23.86 11.79
N GLN A 18 -10.82 24.47 11.21
CA GLN A 18 -10.47 24.26 9.81
C GLN A 18 -10.07 22.80 9.67
N THR A 19 -11.05 21.93 9.42
CA THR A 19 -10.81 20.62 8.85
C THR A 19 -10.05 20.85 7.56
N LYS A 20 -8.78 20.42 7.53
CA LYS A 20 -8.01 20.31 6.28
C LYS A 20 -8.85 19.50 5.31
N GLN A 21 -9.49 20.20 4.39
CA GLN A 21 -10.24 19.60 3.31
C GLN A 21 -9.22 19.03 2.32
N SER A 22 -8.66 17.87 2.66
CA SER A 22 -7.94 17.04 1.68
C SER A 22 -9.01 16.33 0.87
N SER A 23 -9.54 17.00 -0.15
CA SER A 23 -10.28 16.34 -1.23
C SER A 23 -9.30 15.54 -2.09
N THR A 24 -8.63 14.55 -1.51
CA THR A 24 -7.88 13.56 -2.27
C THR A 24 -8.88 12.50 -2.69
N ALA A 25 -9.29 12.57 -3.97
CA ALA A 25 -10.06 11.50 -4.59
C ALA A 25 -9.41 10.15 -4.25
N ASN A 26 -10.21 9.14 -3.89
CA ASN A 26 -9.71 7.81 -3.58
C ASN A 26 -8.83 7.29 -4.73
N PRO A 27 -7.62 6.74 -4.44
CA PRO A 27 -6.72 6.22 -5.47
C PRO A 27 -7.41 5.11 -6.27
N ARG A 28 -7.20 5.11 -7.58
CA ARG A 28 -7.89 4.18 -8.52
C ARG A 28 -6.93 3.33 -9.32
N THR A 29 -5.75 3.87 -9.61
CA THR A 29 -4.72 3.21 -10.42
C THR A 29 -3.58 2.75 -9.54
N VAL A 30 -2.81 1.76 -10.02
CA VAL A 30 -1.59 1.30 -9.33
C VAL A 30 -0.59 2.45 -9.13
N ARG A 31 -0.56 3.44 -10.04
CA ARG A 31 0.22 4.67 -9.92
C ARG A 31 -0.25 5.56 -8.77
N ASP A 32 -1.56 5.75 -8.62
CA ASP A 32 -2.12 6.55 -7.52
C ASP A 32 -1.71 5.94 -6.18
N PHE A 33 -1.85 4.62 -6.04
CA PHE A 33 -1.42 3.88 -4.86
C PHE A 33 0.08 3.99 -4.60
N PHE A 34 0.93 3.84 -5.63
CA PHE A 34 2.38 4.01 -5.49
C PHE A 34 2.75 5.42 -5.00
N ASN A 35 2.10 6.46 -5.53
CA ASN A 35 2.37 7.85 -5.15
C ASN A 35 2.00 8.15 -3.69
N LEU A 36 1.04 7.42 -3.13
CA LEU A 36 0.61 7.53 -1.74
C LEU A 36 1.36 6.59 -0.80
N LEU A 37 2.23 5.70 -1.31
CA LEU A 37 2.84 4.64 -0.53
C LEU A 37 3.82 5.21 0.53
N PRO A 38 3.65 4.88 1.82
CA PRO A 38 4.54 5.33 2.89
C PRO A 38 5.97 4.80 2.76
N GLN A 39 6.93 5.59 3.27
CA GLN A 39 8.35 5.25 3.20
C GLN A 39 8.74 4.00 4.00
N ASN A 40 7.97 3.61 5.02
CA ASN A 40 8.23 2.39 5.78
C ASN A 40 7.91 1.10 4.99
N TYR A 41 7.09 1.17 3.94
CA TYR A 41 6.84 0.04 3.05
C TYR A 41 7.78 0.01 1.85
N PHE A 42 8.15 1.19 1.35
CA PHE A 42 9.11 1.32 0.25
C PHE A 42 9.92 2.60 0.40
N PRO A 43 11.11 2.53 1.04
CA PRO A 43 11.99 3.67 1.20
C PRO A 43 12.51 4.14 -0.16
N ILE A 44 12.46 5.45 -0.40
CA ILE A 44 13.03 6.10 -1.57
C ILE A 44 14.11 7.05 -1.06
N ILE A 45 15.37 6.81 -1.44
CA ILE A 45 16.56 7.45 -0.83
C ILE A 45 16.46 8.99 -0.79
N SER A 46 15.88 9.59 -1.83
CA SER A 46 15.75 11.06 -1.96
C SER A 46 14.51 11.66 -1.26
N CYS A 47 13.70 10.86 -0.58
CA CYS A 47 12.52 11.31 0.18
C CYS A 47 12.88 11.45 1.68
N LYS A 48 12.77 12.67 2.22
CA LYS A 48 13.09 12.94 3.64
C LYS A 48 11.87 12.69 4.54
N VAL A 49 11.85 11.53 5.20
CA VAL A 49 10.77 11.02 6.07
C VAL A 49 10.20 12.05 7.05
N GLN A 50 11.03 12.88 7.68
CA GLN A 50 10.57 13.82 8.71
C GLN A 50 9.83 15.05 8.18
N SER A 51 9.84 15.30 6.87
CA SER A 51 9.32 16.55 6.32
C SER A 51 8.45 16.39 5.08
N ASP A 52 8.33 15.18 4.54
CA ASP A 52 7.78 14.87 3.21
C ASP A 52 8.31 15.75 2.05
N LYS A 53 9.34 16.57 2.32
CA LYS A 53 9.93 17.45 1.33
C LYS A 53 10.58 16.59 0.25
N ASN A 54 10.22 16.89 -0.99
CA ASN A 54 10.72 16.28 -2.23
C ASN A 54 10.28 14.83 -2.48
N CYS A 55 9.39 14.23 -1.68
CA CYS A 55 8.99 12.84 -1.90
C CYS A 55 8.28 12.63 -3.25
N ASP A 56 7.45 13.58 -3.69
CA ASP A 56 6.82 13.51 -5.02
C ASP A 56 7.85 13.60 -6.15
N LYS A 57 8.87 14.45 -5.99
CA LYS A 57 9.96 14.57 -6.96
C LYS A 57 10.76 13.26 -6.99
N ALA A 58 11.16 12.74 -5.83
CA ALA A 58 11.90 11.50 -5.69
C ALA A 58 11.15 10.30 -6.29
N ARG A 59 9.83 10.19 -6.06
CA ARG A 59 8.97 9.17 -6.69
C ARG A 59 8.98 9.29 -8.20
N ARG A 60 8.79 10.50 -8.75
CA ARG A 60 8.82 10.72 -10.20
C ARG A 60 10.18 10.36 -10.81
N GLU A 61 11.27 10.75 -10.16
CA GLU A 61 12.63 10.46 -10.61
C GLU A 61 12.93 8.95 -10.56
N TYR A 62 12.56 8.29 -9.46
CA TYR A 62 12.69 6.84 -9.34
C TYR A 62 11.93 6.12 -10.45
N LEU A 63 10.66 6.48 -10.68
CA LEU A 63 9.84 5.88 -11.74
C LEU A 63 10.38 6.19 -13.14
N LYS A 64 10.95 7.38 -13.37
CA LYS A 64 11.57 7.73 -14.65
C LYS A 64 12.75 6.81 -14.99
N ASN A 65 13.55 6.46 -13.98
CA ASN A 65 14.80 5.74 -14.19
C ASN A 65 14.64 4.22 -14.07
N TYR A 66 13.71 3.74 -13.24
CA TYR A 66 13.65 2.34 -12.83
C TYR A 66 12.31 1.65 -13.08
N LEU A 67 11.29 2.35 -13.61
CA LEU A 67 10.04 1.68 -13.99
C LEU A 67 10.28 0.70 -15.15
N ILE A 68 9.95 -0.56 -14.93
CA ILE A 68 10.07 -1.62 -15.94
C ILE A 68 8.71 -1.84 -16.61
N VAL A 69 7.63 -1.92 -15.82
CA VAL A 69 6.27 -2.14 -16.32
C VAL A 69 5.28 -1.28 -15.55
N GLU A 70 4.39 -0.63 -16.27
CA GLU A 70 3.11 -0.13 -15.74
C GLU A 70 1.98 -0.68 -16.62
N ASP A 71 1.10 -1.45 -16.00
CA ASP A 71 -0.06 -2.05 -16.65
C ASP A 71 -1.30 -1.64 -15.86
N THR A 72 -1.75 -0.41 -16.10
CA THR A 72 -2.90 0.19 -15.38
C THR A 72 -4.19 -0.61 -15.59
N ALA A 73 -4.35 -1.23 -16.77
CA ALA A 73 -5.54 -2.03 -17.09
C ALA A 73 -5.65 -3.27 -16.19
N ASN A 74 -4.52 -3.90 -15.88
CA ASN A 74 -4.47 -5.05 -14.97
C ASN A 74 -4.10 -4.67 -13.52
N GLY A 75 -3.89 -3.38 -13.23
CA GLY A 75 -3.54 -2.91 -11.90
C GLY A 75 -2.16 -3.39 -11.43
N TYR A 76 -1.20 -3.52 -12.35
CA TYR A 76 0.13 -4.06 -12.07
C TYR A 76 1.22 -3.02 -12.35
N MET A 77 2.27 -3.00 -11.52
CA MET A 77 3.46 -2.17 -11.73
C MET A 77 4.70 -2.89 -11.23
N LYS A 78 5.81 -2.78 -11.96
CA LYS A 78 7.12 -3.33 -11.58
C LYS A 78 8.21 -2.28 -11.78
N GLY A 79 9.01 -2.06 -10.74
CA GLY A 79 10.23 -1.27 -10.79
C GLY A 79 11.48 -2.09 -10.48
N GLY A 80 12.59 -1.68 -11.09
CA GLY A 80 13.92 -2.24 -10.85
C GLY A 80 14.59 -1.68 -9.60
N CYS A 81 15.74 -2.25 -9.28
CA CYS A 81 16.63 -1.81 -8.22
C CYS A 81 17.68 -0.87 -8.82
N ASP A 82 18.27 -0.01 -8.00
CA ASP A 82 19.39 0.86 -8.41
C ASP A 82 20.69 0.58 -7.65
N GLY A 83 20.76 -0.55 -6.94
CA GLY A 83 21.87 -0.96 -6.09
C GLY A 83 21.88 -0.31 -4.70
N GLY A 84 21.11 0.76 -4.47
CA GLY A 84 20.88 1.35 -3.15
C GLY A 84 19.45 1.22 -2.65
N GLN A 85 18.50 0.98 -3.55
CA GLN A 85 17.07 0.91 -3.30
C GLN A 85 16.51 -0.44 -3.79
N LYS A 86 15.60 -0.99 -2.98
CA LYS A 86 14.86 -2.22 -3.31
C LYS A 86 14.11 -2.08 -4.64
N CYS A 87 13.99 -3.19 -5.34
CA CYS A 87 13.04 -3.35 -6.43
C CYS A 87 11.62 -3.47 -5.86
N PHE A 88 10.60 -3.32 -6.72
CA PHE A 88 9.22 -3.54 -6.30
C PHE A 88 8.33 -4.15 -7.38
N VAL A 89 7.28 -4.84 -6.93
CA VAL A 89 6.09 -5.20 -7.69
C VAL A 89 4.87 -4.80 -6.89
N MET A 90 3.91 -4.17 -7.56
CA MET A 90 2.58 -3.88 -7.01
C MET A 90 1.51 -4.52 -7.88
N ALA A 91 0.49 -5.10 -7.24
CA ALA A 91 -0.69 -5.65 -7.88
C ALA A 91 -1.97 -5.27 -7.13
N LEU A 92 -3.02 -4.87 -7.85
CA LEU A 92 -4.30 -4.48 -7.27
C LEU A 92 -5.32 -5.62 -7.30
N PHE A 93 -5.85 -5.98 -6.14
CA PHE A 93 -6.90 -6.97 -5.98
C PHE A 93 -8.22 -6.27 -5.66
N ARG A 94 -9.13 -6.22 -6.63
CA ARG A 94 -10.42 -5.54 -6.48
C ARG A 94 -11.31 -6.29 -5.49
N ARG A 95 -11.79 -5.61 -4.45
CA ARG A 95 -12.83 -6.15 -3.57
C ARG A 95 -14.18 -6.19 -4.30
N PRO A 96 -15.04 -7.19 -4.03
CA PRO A 96 -16.43 -7.12 -4.44
C PRO A 96 -17.03 -5.88 -3.80
N SER A 97 -17.60 -4.99 -4.60
CA SER A 97 -18.29 -3.85 -4.06
C SER A 97 -19.75 -4.20 -3.81
N SER A 98 -20.28 -3.78 -2.66
CA SER A 98 -21.72 -3.77 -2.41
C SER A 98 -22.44 -2.64 -3.18
N SER A 99 -21.70 -1.71 -3.79
CA SER A 99 -22.24 -0.57 -4.54
C SER A 99 -21.50 -0.33 -5.85
N ARG A 100 -22.21 0.05 -6.92
CA ARG A 100 -21.58 0.37 -8.22
C ARG A 100 -20.60 1.55 -8.18
N THR A 101 -20.62 2.37 -7.13
CA THR A 101 -19.89 3.63 -7.05
C THR A 101 -18.64 3.60 -6.17
N SER A 102 -18.47 2.60 -5.29
CA SER A 102 -17.26 2.46 -4.45
C SER A 102 -16.37 1.33 -4.98
N ARG A 103 -15.24 1.67 -5.61
CA ARG A 103 -14.19 0.69 -5.92
C ARG A 103 -13.19 0.71 -4.78
N SER A 104 -13.01 -0.44 -4.12
CA SER A 104 -12.00 -0.66 -3.09
C SER A 104 -11.04 -1.76 -3.56
N TYR A 105 -9.76 -1.61 -3.20
CA TYR A 105 -8.67 -2.49 -3.60
C TYR A 105 -7.87 -2.91 -2.38
N ILE A 106 -7.35 -4.14 -2.42
CA ILE A 106 -6.18 -4.53 -1.66
C ILE A 106 -4.98 -4.38 -2.58
N VAL A 107 -3.88 -3.84 -2.05
CA VAL A 107 -2.64 -3.64 -2.78
C VAL A 107 -1.64 -4.69 -2.30
N GLY A 108 -1.31 -5.66 -3.16
CA GLY A 108 -0.13 -6.49 -2.93
C GLY A 108 1.10 -5.65 -3.27
N LEU A 109 2.06 -5.57 -2.36
CA LEU A 109 3.36 -4.94 -2.57
C LEU A 109 4.45 -5.94 -2.21
N ASN A 110 5.23 -6.36 -3.19
CA ASN A 110 6.44 -7.15 -2.99
C ASN A 110 7.65 -6.24 -3.22
N THR A 111 8.62 -6.26 -2.31
CA THR A 111 9.89 -5.52 -2.42
C THR A 111 11.04 -6.47 -2.22
N TRP A 112 12.12 -6.34 -2.99
CA TRP A 112 13.28 -7.23 -2.85
C TRP A 112 14.60 -6.54 -3.19
N ASP A 113 15.68 -7.09 -2.65
CA ASP A 113 17.08 -6.75 -2.91
C ASP A 113 17.94 -8.03 -2.85
N GLU A 114 19.26 -7.92 -2.74
CA GLU A 114 20.15 -9.08 -2.58
C GLU A 114 19.97 -9.87 -1.27
N PHE A 115 19.38 -9.27 -0.23
CA PHE A 115 19.23 -9.87 1.10
C PHE A 115 17.88 -10.58 1.28
N GLY A 116 16.92 -10.33 0.40
CA GLY A 116 15.70 -11.10 0.33
C GLY A 116 14.52 -10.31 -0.19
N GLU A 117 13.32 -10.81 0.10
CA GLU A 117 12.08 -10.17 -0.28
C GLU A 117 11.08 -10.12 0.86
N GLU A 118 10.20 -9.13 0.80
CA GLU A 118 9.09 -8.96 1.70
C GLU A 118 7.83 -8.67 0.88
N THR A 119 6.71 -9.28 1.26
CA THR A 119 5.41 -8.95 0.67
C THR A 119 4.45 -8.46 1.73
N TYR A 120 3.75 -7.38 1.40
CA TYR A 120 2.69 -6.76 2.17
C TYR A 120 1.37 -6.84 1.42
N PHE A 121 0.26 -6.93 2.15
CA PHE A 121 -1.08 -6.79 1.60
C PHE A 121 -1.73 -5.60 2.28
N LEU A 122 -1.84 -4.50 1.55
CA LEU A 122 -2.14 -3.20 2.11
C LEU A 122 -3.57 -2.76 1.76
N GLU A 123 -4.23 -2.12 2.72
CA GLU A 123 -5.48 -1.38 2.52
C GLU A 123 -5.19 0.11 2.69
N TYR A 124 -5.68 0.91 1.74
CA TYR A 124 -5.73 2.37 1.88
C TYR A 124 -7.15 2.81 2.16
N SER A 125 -7.36 3.49 3.28
CA SER A 125 -8.67 4.01 3.67
C SER A 125 -8.51 5.30 4.47
N ASN A 126 -9.34 6.31 4.18
CA ASN A 126 -9.36 7.58 4.92
C ASN A 126 -8.00 8.28 5.07
N GLY A 127 -7.15 8.18 4.05
CA GLY A 127 -5.82 8.80 4.09
C GLY A 127 -4.71 7.91 4.64
N GLU A 128 -5.04 6.74 5.18
CA GLU A 128 -4.12 5.89 5.93
C GLU A 128 -3.91 4.53 5.26
N TRP A 129 -2.73 3.96 5.49
CA TRP A 129 -2.35 2.62 5.05
C TRP A 129 -2.31 1.64 6.22
N ARG A 130 -2.86 0.45 6.02
CA ARG A 130 -2.78 -0.67 6.98
C ARG A 130 -2.31 -1.94 6.28
N ASP A 131 -1.33 -2.64 6.87
CA ASP A 131 -1.03 -4.02 6.46
C ASP A 131 -2.09 -4.95 7.03
N ILE A 132 -2.87 -5.55 6.14
CA ILE A 132 -3.99 -6.44 6.43
C ILE A 132 -3.69 -7.88 6.00
N GLY A 133 -2.43 -8.23 5.72
CA GLY A 133 -2.07 -9.57 5.25
C GLY A 133 -2.56 -10.70 6.15
N LYS A 134 -2.52 -10.51 7.47
CA LYS A 134 -3.05 -11.49 8.44
C LYS A 134 -4.57 -11.67 8.36
N GLU A 135 -5.30 -10.67 7.87
CA GLU A 135 -6.76 -10.69 7.76
C GLU A 135 -7.22 -11.35 6.45
N VAL A 136 -6.47 -11.13 5.35
CA VAL A 136 -6.94 -11.51 4.00
C VAL A 136 -6.16 -12.64 3.35
N VAL A 137 -4.99 -13.00 3.87
CA VAL A 137 -4.17 -14.11 3.35
C VAL A 137 -4.12 -15.24 4.39
N PRO A 138 -4.61 -16.45 4.05
CA PRO A 138 -4.52 -17.60 4.93
C PRO A 138 -3.05 -18.00 5.16
N GLU A 139 -2.72 -18.29 6.40
CA GLU A 139 -1.35 -18.62 6.83
C GLU A 139 -0.30 -17.57 6.41
N TYR A 140 -0.69 -16.29 6.39
CA TYR A 140 0.20 -15.19 6.05
C TYR A 140 1.42 -15.16 6.96
N ASN A 141 2.59 -15.21 6.35
CA ASN A 141 3.88 -15.07 7.00
C ASN A 141 4.89 -14.54 5.98
N LYS A 142 5.21 -13.24 6.05
CA LYS A 142 6.16 -12.59 5.14
C LYS A 142 7.62 -12.91 5.45
N GLU A 143 7.92 -13.49 6.60
CA GLU A 143 9.29 -13.89 7.00
C GLU A 143 9.64 -15.28 6.48
N ARG A 144 8.63 -16.13 6.24
CA ARG A 144 8.82 -17.54 5.84
C ARG A 144 8.24 -17.89 4.48
N LYS A 145 7.50 -16.97 3.85
CA LYS A 145 6.86 -17.20 2.56
C LYS A 145 7.07 -16.02 1.64
N ALA A 146 7.28 -16.33 0.37
CA ALA A 146 7.30 -15.39 -0.73
C ALA A 146 6.00 -15.50 -1.53
N TYR A 147 5.55 -14.38 -2.08
CA TYR A 147 4.28 -14.25 -2.77
C TYR A 147 4.53 -13.62 -4.14
N GLU A 148 4.38 -14.41 -5.20
CA GLU A 148 4.55 -13.93 -6.56
C GLU A 148 3.28 -13.22 -7.04
N LEU A 149 3.34 -11.89 -7.05
CA LEU A 149 2.21 -11.05 -7.44
C LEU A 149 1.96 -11.12 -8.96
N PRO A 150 0.74 -11.47 -9.41
CA PRO A 150 0.45 -11.66 -10.82
C PRO A 150 0.31 -10.33 -11.55
N ARG A 151 0.83 -10.28 -12.78
CA ARG A 151 0.46 -9.23 -13.75
C ARG A 151 -0.91 -9.47 -14.36
N TYR A 152 -1.25 -10.73 -14.63
CA TYR A 152 -2.52 -11.11 -15.25
C TYR A 152 -3.27 -12.08 -14.34
N GLY A 153 -4.58 -11.86 -14.20
CA GLY A 153 -5.41 -12.64 -13.28
C GLY A 153 -5.14 -12.28 -11.82
N THR A 154 -5.57 -13.14 -10.91
CA THR A 154 -5.57 -12.86 -9.46
C THR A 154 -5.04 -14.04 -8.63
N THR A 155 -4.27 -14.92 -9.26
CA THR A 155 -3.62 -16.06 -8.59
C THR A 155 -2.22 -15.65 -8.16
N ILE A 156 -1.89 -15.86 -6.90
CA ILE A 156 -0.53 -15.64 -6.38
C ILE A 156 0.10 -17.00 -6.11
N GLU A 157 1.26 -17.25 -6.68
CA GLU A 157 2.05 -18.43 -6.33
C GLU A 157 2.79 -18.15 -5.02
N VAL A 158 2.72 -19.09 -4.07
CA VAL A 158 3.36 -18.96 -2.76
C VAL A 158 4.52 -19.93 -2.66
N TYR A 159 5.68 -19.42 -2.27
CA TYR A 159 6.90 -20.18 -2.11
C TYR A 159 7.37 -20.16 -0.66
N GLU A 160 8.08 -21.19 -0.26
CA GLU A 160 8.84 -21.20 0.98
C GLU A 160 10.04 -20.24 0.84
N LEU A 161 10.26 -19.36 1.83
CA LEU A 161 11.51 -18.63 1.97
C LEU A 161 12.46 -19.44 2.86
N LYS A 162 13.67 -19.68 2.35
CA LYS A 162 14.76 -20.27 3.13
C LYS A 162 15.87 -19.24 3.27
N SER A 163 16.36 -19.07 4.49
CA SER A 163 17.54 -18.27 4.77
C SER A 163 18.80 -19.07 4.41
N ASP A 164 19.73 -18.42 3.72
CA ASP A 164 21.10 -18.87 3.49
C ASP A 164 22.11 -17.82 3.99
N GLU A 165 23.39 -17.99 3.69
CA GLU A 165 24.47 -17.08 4.13
C GLU A 165 24.34 -15.65 3.56
N ILE A 166 23.59 -15.48 2.47
CA ILE A 166 23.46 -14.21 1.75
C ILE A 166 22.13 -13.54 2.06
N GLY A 167 21.06 -14.32 2.26
CA GLY A 167 19.73 -13.78 2.52
C GLY A 167 18.62 -14.82 2.42
N ASN A 168 17.39 -14.35 2.22
CA ASN A 168 16.25 -15.24 2.01
C ASN A 168 16.02 -15.50 0.52
N LYS A 169 15.93 -16.77 0.12
CA LYS A 169 15.62 -17.18 -1.26
C LYS A 169 14.35 -18.02 -1.33
N ARG A 170 13.63 -17.86 -2.44
CA ARG A 170 12.52 -18.75 -2.80
C ARG A 170 13.03 -20.18 -2.97
N SER A 171 12.37 -21.11 -2.29
CA SER A 171 12.60 -22.55 -2.35
C SER A 171 11.45 -23.18 -3.14
N ARG A 172 10.91 -24.30 -2.67
CA ARG A 172 9.76 -24.97 -3.28
C ARG A 172 8.49 -24.11 -3.26
N LYS A 173 7.69 -24.24 -4.32
CA LYS A 173 6.29 -23.79 -4.33
C LYS A 173 5.51 -24.55 -3.26
N LEU A 174 4.70 -23.84 -2.48
CA LEU A 174 3.87 -24.39 -1.42
C LEU A 174 2.43 -24.63 -1.90
N TYR A 175 1.83 -23.63 -2.54
CA TYR A 175 0.45 -23.63 -3.03
C TYR A 175 0.16 -22.36 -3.84
N ASP A 176 -1.03 -22.28 -4.42
CA ASP A 176 -1.59 -21.07 -5.02
C ASP A 176 -2.56 -20.39 -4.05
N LEU A 177 -2.58 -19.06 -4.05
CA LEU A 177 -3.64 -18.26 -3.46
C LEU A 177 -4.58 -17.77 -4.55
N ILE A 178 -5.87 -18.06 -4.37
CA ILE A 178 -6.93 -17.61 -5.27
C ILE A 178 -7.69 -16.48 -4.60
N TRP A 179 -7.74 -15.32 -5.26
CA TRP A 179 -8.57 -14.20 -4.81
C TRP A 179 -10.05 -14.46 -5.12
N LYS A 180 -10.89 -14.44 -4.10
CA LYS A 180 -12.35 -14.54 -4.26
C LYS A 180 -13.05 -13.78 -3.13
N GLU A 181 -14.10 -13.03 -3.48
CA GLU A 181 -14.98 -12.40 -2.49
C GLU A 181 -14.28 -11.49 -1.47
N GLY A 182 -13.15 -10.87 -1.85
CA GLY A 182 -12.45 -9.92 -0.98
C GLY A 182 -11.38 -10.54 -0.07
N LYS A 183 -11.09 -11.84 -0.22
CA LYS A 183 -10.04 -12.55 0.51
C LYS A 183 -9.34 -13.59 -0.37
N PHE A 184 -8.19 -14.08 0.07
CA PHE A 184 -7.52 -15.19 -0.57
C PHE A 184 -7.91 -16.54 0.07
N SER A 185 -7.90 -17.59 -0.73
CA SER A 185 -8.02 -18.99 -0.29
C SER A 185 -6.89 -19.83 -0.86
N ILE A 186 -6.40 -20.80 -0.09
CA ILE A 186 -5.37 -21.74 -0.54
C ILE A 186 -5.98 -22.73 -1.55
N LYS A 187 -5.28 -22.92 -2.67
CA LYS A 187 -5.47 -24.00 -3.63
C LYS A 187 -4.18 -24.80 -3.70
N LYS A 188 -4.25 -26.08 -3.34
CA LYS A 188 -3.12 -27.02 -3.41
C LYS A 188 -3.15 -27.81 -4.71
#